data_AF-A0AAV4ZBM6-F1
#
_entry.id   AF-A0AAV4ZBM6-F1
#
_cell.length_a   1.000
_cell.length_b   1.000
_cell.length_c   1.000
_cell.angle_alpha   90.00
_cell.angle_beta   90.00
_cell.angle_gamma   90.00
#
_symmetry.space_group_name_H-M   'P 1'
#
loop_
_entity.id
_entity.type
_entity.pdbx_description
1 polymer ?
#
loop_
_entity_poly.entity_id
_entity_poly.type
_entity_poly.pdbx_seq_one_letter_code
_entity_poly.pdbx_strand_id
1 'polypeptide(L)'
;MADDEGPPWRELTSDEYGPRNFPDSKGGAAWVASSECLRALLQRQHDGEFRLRLILREAADFRNFPGRDPNWKGDYDWGPDLALCCAEIWIERRNGRRKRVDTMSTRPRPW
;
A
#
# COMPACT_ATOMS: atom_id res chain seq x y z
N MET A 1 28.06 -10.11 -19.12
CA MET A 1 27.49 -9.30 -18.04
C MET A 1 26.16 -9.94 -17.74
N ALA A 2 26.01 -10.55 -16.56
CA ALA A 2 24.72 -11.09 -16.17
C ALA A 2 23.83 -9.89 -15.83
N ASP A 3 22.69 -9.78 -16.49
CA ASP A 3 21.66 -8.79 -16.14
C ASP A 3 21.35 -8.94 -14.65
N ASP A 4 21.76 -7.93 -13.88
CA ASP A 4 21.45 -7.75 -12.46
C ASP A 4 19.99 -7.29 -12.32
N GLU A 5 19.08 -7.97 -13.02
CA GLU A 5 17.66 -7.63 -13.02
C GLU A 5 16.99 -8.52 -11.99
N GLY A 6 16.97 -8.05 -10.74
CA GLY A 6 16.28 -8.72 -9.65
C GLY A 6 14.80 -9.02 -9.96
N PRO A 7 14.06 -9.68 -9.05
CA PRO A 7 12.69 -10.12 -9.33
C PRO A 7 11.79 -8.98 -9.84
N PRO A 8 10.86 -9.28 -10.76
CA PRO A 8 10.05 -8.27 -11.43
C PRO A 8 9.22 -7.46 -10.43
N TRP A 9 8.97 -6.19 -10.75
CA TRP A 9 8.07 -5.36 -9.94
C TRP A 9 6.61 -5.71 -10.19
N ARG A 10 5.83 -5.84 -9.11
CA ARG A 10 4.37 -5.91 -9.13
C ARG A 10 3.78 -4.76 -8.33
N GLU A 11 2.90 -3.99 -8.98
CA GLU A 11 2.12 -2.96 -8.30
C GLU A 11 1.01 -3.61 -7.47
N LEU A 12 0.85 -3.14 -6.24
CA LEU A 12 -0.22 -3.53 -5.33
C LEU A 12 -1.05 -2.29 -5.01
N THR A 13 -2.35 -2.36 -5.26
CA THR A 13 -3.30 -1.30 -4.90
C THR A 13 -4.27 -1.80 -3.83
N SER A 14 -4.86 -0.87 -3.08
CA SER A 14 -5.91 -1.14 -2.08
C SER A 14 -7.14 -1.85 -2.66
N ASP A 15 -7.34 -1.86 -3.97
CA ASP A 15 -8.45 -2.56 -4.62
C ASP A 15 -8.23 -4.09 -4.65
N GLU A 16 -7.00 -4.55 -4.45
CA GLU A 16 -6.66 -5.98 -4.44
C GLU A 16 -6.77 -6.60 -3.04
N TYR A 17 -6.54 -5.80 -1.98
CA TYR A 17 -6.41 -6.32 -0.63
C TYR A 17 -7.18 -5.51 0.42
N GLY A 18 -7.73 -4.34 0.10
CA GLY A 18 -8.41 -3.50 1.09
C GLY A 18 -9.60 -4.23 1.73
N PRO A 19 -9.86 -4.03 3.05
CA PRO A 19 -10.99 -4.67 3.73
C PRO A 19 -12.33 -4.47 3.03
N ARG A 20 -12.51 -3.33 2.34
CA ARG A 20 -13.70 -3.02 1.53
C ARG A 20 -14.01 -4.02 0.40
N ASN A 21 -13.02 -4.81 -0.02
CA ASN A 21 -13.17 -5.81 -1.08
C ASN A 21 -13.56 -7.20 -0.55
N PHE A 22 -13.75 -7.35 0.77
CA PHE A 22 -14.20 -8.59 1.42
C PHE A 22 -15.59 -8.40 2.04
N PRO A 23 -16.65 -8.15 1.23
CA PRO A 23 -17.96 -7.72 1.70
C PRO A 23 -18.71 -8.79 2.50
N ASP A 24 -18.40 -10.08 2.30
CA ASP A 24 -19.01 -11.19 3.04
C ASP A 24 -18.54 -11.28 4.50
N SER A 25 -17.55 -10.46 4.86
CA SER A 25 -16.87 -10.49 6.15
C SER A 25 -17.08 -9.17 6.90
N LYS A 26 -18.21 -9.00 7.60
CA LYS A 26 -18.45 -7.75 8.35
C LYS A 26 -17.38 -7.51 9.43
N GLY A 27 -16.95 -6.25 9.57
CA GLY A 27 -16.07 -5.81 10.66
C GLY A 27 -14.70 -6.50 10.67
N GLY A 28 -14.34 -7.11 11.80
CA GLY A 28 -13.02 -7.73 11.98
C GLY A 28 -12.69 -8.85 10.99
N ALA A 29 -13.69 -9.53 10.43
CA ALA A 29 -13.46 -10.60 9.47
C ALA A 29 -12.87 -10.08 8.14
N ALA A 30 -13.34 -8.93 7.63
CA ALA A 30 -12.76 -8.31 6.42
C ALA A 30 -11.31 -7.89 6.65
N TRP A 31 -10.99 -7.45 7.87
CA TRP A 31 -9.62 -7.13 8.25
C TRP A 31 -8.71 -8.36 8.27
N VAL A 32 -9.23 -9.50 8.74
CA VAL A 32 -8.50 -10.78 8.73
C VAL A 32 -8.25 -11.25 7.30
N ALA A 33 -9.29 -11.29 6.45
CA ALA A 33 -9.15 -11.71 5.05
C ALA A 33 -8.17 -10.82 4.27
N SER A 34 -8.25 -9.50 4.48
CA SER A 34 -7.29 -8.52 3.95
C SER A 34 -5.86 -8.82 4.41
N SER A 35 -5.68 -9.13 5.70
CA SER A 35 -4.37 -9.47 6.26
C SER A 35 -3.81 -10.78 5.70
N GLU A 36 -4.64 -11.80 5.51
CA GLU A 36 -4.24 -13.08 4.92
C GLU A 36 -3.82 -12.93 3.46
N CYS A 37 -4.58 -12.15 2.68
CA CYS A 37 -4.21 -11.78 1.31
C CYS A 37 -2.83 -11.13 1.27
N LEU A 38 -2.60 -10.10 2.10
CA LEU A 38 -1.32 -9.42 2.19
C LEU A 38 -0.18 -10.36 2.61
N ARG A 39 -0.39 -11.26 3.58
CA ARG A 39 0.61 -12.25 4.00
C ARG A 39 1.03 -13.15 2.84
N ALA A 40 0.07 -13.66 2.08
CA ALA A 40 0.36 -14.51 0.93
C ALA A 40 1.20 -13.76 -0.12
N LEU A 41 0.88 -12.50 -0.39
CA LEU A 41 1.63 -11.69 -1.35
C LEU A 41 3.05 -11.37 -0.87
N LEU A 42 3.21 -11.02 0.39
CA LEU A 42 4.51 -10.74 0.98
C LEU A 42 5.39 -11.99 1.08
N GLN A 43 4.79 -13.16 1.32
CA GLN A 43 5.52 -14.43 1.30
C GLN A 43 6.11 -14.69 -0.09
N ARG A 44 5.33 -14.51 -1.16
CA ARG A 44 5.81 -14.65 -2.54
C ARG A 44 6.92 -13.65 -2.88
N GLN A 45 6.85 -12.44 -2.32
CA GLN A 45 7.95 -11.48 -2.41
C GLN A 45 9.21 -12.00 -1.72
N HIS A 46 9.08 -12.55 -0.51
CA HIS A 46 10.19 -13.12 0.24
C HIS A 46 10.81 -14.32 -0.49
N ASP A 47 9.99 -15.13 -1.15
CA ASP A 47 10.42 -16.29 -1.93
C ASP A 47 11.07 -15.89 -3.28
N GLY A 48 11.11 -14.59 -3.59
CA GLY A 48 11.80 -14.04 -4.75
C GLY A 48 10.99 -14.09 -6.06
N GLU A 49 9.68 -14.35 -6.00
CA GLU A 49 8.84 -14.39 -7.21
C GLU A 49 8.68 -13.00 -7.85
N PHE A 50 8.59 -11.95 -7.03
CA PHE A 50 8.46 -10.55 -7.45
C PHE A 50 8.81 -9.60 -6.30
N ARG A 51 8.93 -8.31 -6.60
CA ARG A 51 9.01 -7.22 -5.62
C ARG A 51 7.71 -6.44 -5.61
N LEU A 52 7.09 -6.25 -4.45
CA LEU A 52 5.85 -5.50 -4.33
C LEU A 52 6.14 -4.00 -4.20
N ARG A 53 5.40 -3.23 -4.99
CA ARG A 53 5.31 -1.78 -4.89
C ARG A 53 3.89 -1.40 -4.50
N LEU A 54 3.69 -0.95 -3.26
CA LEU A 54 2.41 -0.43 -2.81
C LEU A 54 2.15 0.95 -3.44
N ILE A 55 1.01 1.11 -4.10
CA ILE A 55 0.55 2.40 -4.65
C ILE A 55 -0.63 2.91 -3.84
N LEU A 56 -0.44 4.02 -3.12
CA LEU A 56 -1.52 4.73 -2.42
C LEU A 56 -2.00 5.90 -3.28
N ARG A 57 -3.28 5.90 -3.64
CA ARG A 57 -3.85 6.88 -4.57
C ARG A 57 -4.61 7.94 -3.79
N GLU A 58 -4.21 9.20 -3.96
CA GLU A 58 -4.84 10.34 -3.29
C GLU A 58 -6.34 10.49 -3.65
N ALA A 59 -6.76 9.95 -4.79
CA ALA A 59 -8.14 10.00 -5.25
C ALA A 59 -9.04 8.91 -4.64
N ALA A 60 -8.49 7.76 -4.24
CA ALA A 60 -9.26 6.57 -3.85
C ALA A 60 -9.00 6.10 -2.42
N ASP A 61 -7.78 6.33 -1.92
CA ASP A 61 -7.29 5.78 -0.66
C ASP A 61 -7.10 6.86 0.38
N PHE A 62 -7.23 8.14 0.02
CA PHE A 62 -7.03 9.25 0.93
C PHE A 62 -8.33 9.63 1.63
N ARG A 63 -8.29 9.65 2.96
CA ARG A 63 -9.43 9.98 3.81
C ARG A 63 -9.86 11.43 3.58
N ASN A 64 -11.17 11.66 3.68
CA ASN A 64 -11.75 12.98 3.40
C ASN A 64 -11.96 13.80 4.68
N PHE A 65 -10.96 14.60 5.07
CA PHE A 65 -11.04 15.54 6.19
C PHE A 65 -10.10 16.76 6.01
N PRO A 66 -10.36 17.88 6.69
CA PRO A 66 -9.56 19.09 6.55
C PRO A 66 -8.14 18.92 7.11
N GLY A 67 -7.14 19.50 6.44
CA GLY A 67 -5.75 19.58 6.93
C GLY A 67 -4.87 18.35 6.69
N ARG A 68 -5.32 17.40 5.88
CA ARG A 68 -4.58 16.19 5.51
C ARG A 68 -3.25 16.49 4.78
N ASP A 69 -2.16 15.92 5.28
CA ASP A 69 -0.85 15.89 4.64
C ASP A 69 -0.68 14.55 3.93
N PRO A 70 -0.62 14.54 2.60
CA PRO A 70 -0.49 13.32 1.85
C PRO A 70 0.91 12.68 1.90
N ASN A 71 1.82 13.12 2.77
CA ASN A 71 2.98 12.31 3.17
C ASN A 71 2.77 11.64 4.55
N TRP A 72 1.65 11.92 5.23
CA TRP A 72 1.27 11.33 6.51
C TRP A 72 0.52 10.02 6.28
N LYS A 73 1.02 8.96 6.91
CA LYS A 73 0.44 7.62 6.76
C LYS A 73 -1.00 7.50 7.27
N GLY A 74 -1.36 8.31 8.27
CA GLY A 74 -2.66 8.26 8.95
C GLY A 74 -3.81 8.80 8.11
N ASP A 75 -3.50 9.57 7.06
CA ASP A 75 -4.49 10.13 6.16
C ASP A 75 -4.97 9.13 5.10
N TYR A 76 -4.30 7.99 4.96
CA TYR A 76 -4.68 6.97 4.00
C TYR A 76 -5.49 5.84 4.66
N ASP A 77 -6.48 5.33 3.94
CA ASP A 77 -7.29 4.17 4.28
C ASP A 77 -6.87 2.96 3.44
N TRP A 78 -5.66 2.49 3.71
CA TRP A 78 -5.01 1.43 2.97
C TRP A 78 -5.23 0.05 3.59
N GLY A 79 -5.89 -0.05 4.75
CA GLY A 79 -6.17 -1.34 5.39
C GLY A 79 -5.10 -1.75 6.42
N PRO A 80 -4.82 -3.07 6.57
CA PRO A 80 -3.94 -3.59 7.60
C PRO A 80 -2.50 -3.13 7.49
N ASP A 81 -1.86 -2.93 8.64
CA ASP A 81 -0.50 -2.37 8.74
C ASP A 81 0.56 -3.08 7.89
N LEU A 82 0.30 -4.36 7.64
CA LEU A 82 1.11 -5.26 6.83
C LEU A 82 1.35 -4.76 5.39
N ALA A 83 0.46 -3.94 4.81
CA ALA A 83 0.69 -3.43 3.45
C ALA A 83 1.96 -2.58 3.33
N LEU A 84 2.39 -1.93 4.42
CA LEU A 84 3.63 -1.12 4.45
C LEU A 84 4.91 -1.96 4.42
N CYS A 85 4.81 -3.30 4.50
CA CYS A 85 5.95 -4.21 4.36
C CYS A 85 6.32 -4.50 2.89
N CYS A 86 5.63 -3.90 1.92
CA CYS A 86 6.04 -3.94 0.52
C CYS A 86 7.44 -3.35 0.34
N ALA A 87 8.20 -3.85 -0.64
CA ALA A 87 9.57 -3.38 -0.89
C ALA A 87 9.65 -1.89 -1.25
N GLU A 88 8.61 -1.35 -1.87
CA GLU A 88 8.46 0.09 -2.11
C GLU A 88 7.05 0.56 -1.80
N ILE A 89 6.95 1.83 -1.39
CA ILE A 89 5.67 2.54 -1.23
C ILE A 89 5.71 3.80 -2.10
N TRP A 90 4.64 4.03 -2.85
CA TRP A 90 4.48 5.20 -3.70
C TRP A 90 3.13 5.84 -3.46
N ILE A 91 3.09 7.15 -3.63
CA ILE A 91 1.89 7.95 -3.56
C ILE A 91 1.59 8.50 -4.94
N GLU A 92 0.43 8.15 -5.47
CA GLU A 92 -0.13 8.73 -6.69
C GLU A 92 -1.04 9.91 -6.33
N ARG A 93 -0.66 11.08 -6.81
CA ARG A 93 -1.37 12.34 -6.61
C ARG A 93 -2.61 12.43 -7.48
N ARG A 94 -3.55 13.31 -7.11
CA ARG A 94 -4.73 13.62 -7.96
C ARG A 94 -4.37 14.12 -9.36
N ASN A 95 -3.19 14.71 -9.53
CA ASN A 95 -2.66 15.15 -10.82
C ASN A 95 -1.94 14.03 -11.60
N GLY A 96 -2.02 12.78 -11.16
CA GLY A 96 -1.39 11.60 -11.78
C GLY A 96 0.11 11.45 -11.50
N ARG A 97 0.76 12.41 -10.86
CA ARG A 97 2.20 12.31 -10.54
C ARG A 97 2.41 11.32 -9.40
N ARG A 98 3.43 10.47 -9.52
CA ARG A 98 3.81 9.52 -8.47
C ARG A 98 5.08 9.96 -7.76
N LYS A 99 5.14 9.73 -6.45
CA LYS A 99 6.32 9.97 -5.61
C LYS A 99 6.62 8.73 -4.78
N ARG A 100 7.85 8.24 -4.82
CA ARG A 100 8.35 7.19 -3.92
C ARG A 100 8.47 7.73 -2.49
N VAL A 101 8.13 6.89 -1.53
CA VAL A 101 8.20 7.18 -0.09
C VAL A 101 9.07 6.12 0.56
N ASP A 102 10.29 6.49 0.98
CA ASP A 102 11.20 5.54 1.63
C ASP A 102 10.73 5.14 3.03
N THR A 103 10.01 6.03 3.71
CA THR A 103 9.33 5.72 4.97
C THR A 103 8.10 6.59 5.11
N MET A 104 6.94 5.94 5.21
CA MET A 104 5.67 6.59 5.55
C MET A 104 5.80 7.20 6.95
N SER A 105 5.77 8.53 7.04
CA SER A 105 5.98 9.21 8.33
C SER A 105 4.78 9.00 9.24
N THR A 106 5.05 8.70 10.52
CA THR A 106 4.02 8.58 11.55
C THR A 106 3.48 9.92 12.02
N ARG A 107 4.21 11.01 11.76
CA ARG A 107 3.79 12.40 11.98
C ARG A 107 3.76 13.17 10.66
N PRO A 108 2.81 14.09 10.46
CA PRO A 108 2.85 15.04 9.35
C PRO A 108 4.19 15.78 9.38
N ARG A 109 4.87 15.89 8.25
CA ARG A 109 6.03 16.77 8.16
C ARG A 109 5.56 18.08 7.56
N PRO A 110 5.73 19.22 8.24
CA PRO A 110 5.57 20.49 7.57
C PRO A 110 6.56 20.53 6.41
N TRP A 111 6.05 20.98 5.26
CA TRP A 111 6.80 21.06 4.00
C TRP A 111 7.98 22.01 4.11
#